data_AF-A0A3L8A4P7-F1
#
_entry.id   AF-A0A3L8A4P7-F1
#
_cell.length_a   1.000
_cell.length_b   1.000
_cell.length_c   1.000
_cell.angle_alpha   90.00
_cell.angle_beta   90.00
_cell.angle_gamma   90.00
#
_symmetry.space_group_name_H-M   'P 1'
#
loop_
_entity.id
_entity.type
_entity.pdbx_description
1 polymer ?
#
loop_
_entity_poly.entity_id
_entity_poly.type
_entity_poly.pdbx_seq_one_letter_code
_entity_poly.pdbx_strand_id
1 'polypeptide(L)'
;KKGGGASMSSELEKMGLDGFVSSSNNVDNEIEVLRSKSLAREVVNNLGLFVTYMDEDRFPKRDLYRTSPVLVSLTPQEADKLPQTMEVGMSLQPVGTMDVQIRVGKKEYRKRFEKLPAVFPTDEGTVAFFANNDTLSPIRPESVIKERHITAYINRPFAVAKKYADFLSIAPTSKATSVVTVSLKNSNTQRGKDYIDKLLEMYN
;
A
#
# COMPACT_ATOMS: atom_id res chain seq x y z
N LYS A 1 -35.41 -36.28 -54.04
CA LYS A 1 -34.15 -35.84 -53.40
C LYS A 1 -34.44 -34.56 -52.63
N LYS A 2 -34.50 -34.63 -51.29
CA LYS A 2 -34.65 -33.48 -50.38
C LYS A 2 -33.26 -32.93 -50.07
N GLY A 3 -33.09 -31.62 -50.16
CA GLY A 3 -31.91 -30.86 -49.71
C GLY A 3 -32.24 -29.39 -49.88
N GLY A 4 -31.89 -28.47 -49.01
CA GLY A 4 -31.21 -28.51 -47.73
C GLY A 4 -31.28 -27.05 -47.28
N GLY A 5 -32.15 -26.74 -46.33
CA GLY A 5 -32.43 -25.38 -45.87
C GLY A 5 -32.19 -25.29 -44.37
N ALA A 6 -30.91 -25.24 -43.98
CA ALA A 6 -30.48 -24.95 -42.61
C ALA A 6 -28.99 -24.57 -42.65
N SER A 7 -28.69 -23.28 -42.83
CA SER A 7 -27.32 -22.77 -42.61
C SER A 7 -27.24 -21.27 -42.39
N MET A 8 -28.26 -20.47 -42.75
CA MET A 8 -28.18 -19.01 -42.60
C MET A 8 -28.61 -18.49 -41.23
N SER A 9 -29.34 -19.28 -40.43
CA SER A 9 -29.74 -18.90 -39.07
C SER A 9 -28.62 -19.07 -38.04
N SER A 10 -27.69 -20.02 -38.25
CA SER A 10 -26.56 -20.26 -37.34
C SER A 10 -25.46 -19.21 -37.42
N GLU A 11 -25.29 -18.55 -38.57
CA GLU A 11 -24.25 -17.51 -38.74
C GLU A 11 -24.70 -16.15 -38.17
N LEU A 12 -26.00 -15.83 -38.21
CA LEU A 12 -26.56 -14.63 -37.58
C LEU A 12 -26.65 -14.74 -36.05
N GLU A 13 -26.95 -15.92 -35.49
CA GLU A 13 -26.84 -16.16 -34.05
C GLU A 13 -25.39 -16.07 -33.55
N LYS A 14 -24.43 -16.51 -34.38
CA LYS A 14 -23.00 -16.45 -34.02
C LYS A 14 -22.44 -15.02 -34.07
N MET A 15 -22.90 -14.18 -35.00
CA MET A 15 -22.51 -12.76 -35.07
C MET A 15 -23.20 -11.89 -34.02
N GLY A 16 -24.43 -12.22 -33.60
CA GLY A 16 -25.12 -11.52 -32.51
C GLY A 16 -24.60 -11.86 -31.11
N LEU A 17 -24.01 -13.06 -30.95
CA LEU A 17 -23.42 -13.52 -29.69
C LEU A 17 -21.96 -13.06 -29.51
N ASP A 18 -21.17 -12.94 -30.58
CA ASP A 18 -19.76 -12.49 -30.51
C ASP A 18 -19.60 -11.04 -30.00
N GLY A 19 -20.61 -10.18 -30.24
CA GLY A 19 -20.66 -8.83 -29.65
C GLY A 19 -20.91 -8.82 -28.14
N PHE A 20 -21.52 -9.88 -27.59
CA PHE A 20 -21.83 -10.00 -26.16
C PHE A 20 -20.74 -10.79 -25.41
N VAL A 21 -20.16 -11.82 -26.04
CA VAL A 21 -19.08 -12.66 -25.48
C VAL A 21 -17.71 -11.95 -25.49
N SER A 22 -17.49 -11.01 -26.41
CA SER A 22 -16.28 -10.17 -26.41
C SER A 22 -16.19 -9.26 -25.19
N SER A 23 -17.33 -8.76 -24.68
CA SER A 23 -17.33 -7.86 -23.53
C SER A 23 -16.93 -8.56 -22.22
N SER A 24 -17.34 -9.81 -21.99
CA SER A 24 -16.95 -10.57 -20.80
C SER A 24 -15.48 -10.96 -20.82
N ASN A 25 -14.96 -11.41 -21.96
CA ASN A 25 -13.54 -11.77 -22.09
C ASN A 25 -12.64 -10.54 -21.89
N ASN A 26 -13.09 -9.36 -22.32
CA ASN A 26 -12.35 -8.13 -22.08
C ASN A 26 -12.35 -7.76 -20.59
N VAL A 27 -13.50 -7.86 -19.92
CA VAL A 27 -13.61 -7.55 -18.47
C VAL A 27 -12.77 -8.50 -17.62
N ASP A 28 -12.78 -9.80 -17.89
CA ASP A 28 -11.97 -10.77 -17.13
C ASP A 28 -10.47 -10.50 -17.28
N ASN A 29 -10.01 -10.12 -18.49
CA ASN A 29 -8.63 -9.69 -18.72
C ASN A 29 -8.28 -8.43 -17.91
N GLU A 30 -9.14 -7.41 -17.89
CA GLU A 30 -8.88 -6.19 -17.10
C GLU A 30 -8.85 -6.47 -15.59
N ILE A 31 -9.71 -7.39 -15.12
CA ILE A 31 -9.70 -7.83 -13.72
C ILE A 31 -8.37 -8.52 -13.38
N GLU A 32 -7.83 -9.34 -14.29
CA GLU A 32 -6.52 -9.98 -14.09
C GLU A 32 -5.40 -8.96 -13.98
N VAL A 33 -5.40 -7.93 -14.84
CA VAL A 33 -4.42 -6.83 -14.80
C VAL A 33 -4.52 -6.06 -13.49
N LEU A 34 -5.74 -5.69 -13.07
CA LEU A 34 -5.97 -4.98 -11.79
C LEU A 34 -5.55 -5.79 -10.57
N ARG A 35 -5.58 -7.13 -10.64
CA ARG A 35 -5.12 -8.04 -9.58
C ARG A 35 -3.64 -8.41 -9.69
N SER A 36 -2.93 -7.87 -10.68
CA SER A 36 -1.54 -8.24 -10.91
C SER A 36 -0.63 -7.84 -9.74
N LYS A 37 0.32 -8.73 -9.42
CA LYS A 37 1.29 -8.51 -8.32
C LYS A 37 2.23 -7.34 -8.59
N SER A 38 2.53 -7.08 -9.87
CA SER A 38 3.35 -5.95 -10.31
C SER A 38 2.66 -4.63 -9.99
N LEU A 39 1.39 -4.48 -10.38
CA LEU A 39 0.62 -3.27 -10.12
C LEU A 39 0.41 -3.07 -8.61
N ALA A 40 0.05 -4.12 -7.87
CA ALA A 40 -0.08 -4.05 -6.42
C ALA A 40 1.23 -3.61 -5.73
N ARG A 41 2.38 -4.07 -6.22
CA ARG A 41 3.69 -3.66 -5.70
C ARG A 41 3.98 -2.20 -6.00
N GLU A 42 3.63 -1.73 -7.18
CA GLU A 42 3.82 -0.34 -7.57
C GLU A 42 2.98 0.60 -6.71
N VAL A 43 1.71 0.26 -6.46
CA VAL A 43 0.83 1.01 -5.55
C VAL A 43 1.41 1.04 -4.13
N VAL A 44 1.86 -0.11 -3.59
CA VAL A 44 2.49 -0.19 -2.27
C VAL A 44 3.75 0.68 -2.18
N ASN A 45 4.58 0.69 -3.24
CA ASN A 45 5.78 1.51 -3.31
C ASN A 45 5.45 3.01 -3.37
N ASN A 46 4.52 3.40 -4.24
CA ASN A 46 4.13 4.79 -4.46
C ASN A 46 3.53 5.41 -3.19
N LEU A 47 2.65 4.67 -2.51
CA LEU A 47 2.03 5.10 -1.26
C LEU A 47 2.89 4.87 -0.02
N GLY A 48 4.07 4.24 -0.15
CA GLY A 48 4.93 3.92 0.99
C GLY A 48 4.30 2.96 2.01
N LEU A 49 3.33 2.13 1.60
CA LEU A 49 2.54 1.27 2.51
C LEU A 49 3.34 0.15 3.16
N PHE A 50 4.57 -0.06 2.70
CA PHE A 50 5.51 -0.98 3.32
C PHE A 50 6.10 -0.46 4.64
N VAL A 51 5.90 0.82 4.96
CA VAL A 51 6.21 1.42 6.26
C VAL A 51 4.91 1.67 7.02
N THR A 52 4.77 1.08 8.21
CA THR A 52 3.64 1.32 9.12
C THR A 52 4.11 1.97 10.41
N TYR A 53 3.24 2.74 11.06
CA TYR A 53 3.59 3.54 12.24
C TYR A 53 2.61 3.25 13.37
N MET A 54 3.13 3.03 14.57
CA MET A 54 2.34 2.76 15.79
C MET A 54 2.68 3.79 16.86
N ASP A 55 1.64 4.35 17.48
CA ASP A 55 1.72 5.14 18.70
C ASP A 55 1.86 4.21 19.90
N GLU A 56 3.02 4.26 20.57
CA GLU A 56 3.34 3.43 21.74
C GLU A 56 2.82 4.05 23.05
N ASP A 57 2.46 5.33 23.06
CA ASP A 57 2.00 6.04 24.27
C ASP A 57 0.55 5.69 24.64
N ARG A 58 -0.23 5.14 23.70
CA ARG A 58 -1.65 4.77 23.90
C ARG A 58 -1.82 3.26 24.03
N PHE A 59 -2.75 2.85 24.90
CA PHE A 59 -3.17 1.45 25.02
C PHE A 59 -4.68 1.30 24.72
N PRO A 60 -5.08 0.43 23.76
CA PRO A 60 -4.22 -0.31 22.83
C PRO A 60 -3.47 0.61 21.86
N LYS A 61 -2.36 0.11 21.30
CA LYS A 61 -1.52 0.85 20.34
C LYS A 61 -2.36 1.31 19.16
N ARG A 62 -2.13 2.55 18.70
CA ARG A 62 -2.89 3.16 17.61
C ARG A 62 -2.04 3.26 16.34
N ASP A 63 -2.62 2.86 15.21
CA ASP A 63 -2.03 3.06 13.90
C ASP A 63 -2.02 4.55 13.51
N LEU A 64 -0.86 5.04 13.06
CA LEU A 64 -0.61 6.44 12.72
C LEU A 64 -0.55 6.69 11.22
N TYR A 65 -1.35 5.96 10.42
CA TYR A 65 -1.44 6.21 8.98
C TYR A 65 -1.72 7.70 8.69
N ARG A 66 -0.87 8.32 7.85
CA ARG A 66 -0.84 9.76 7.50
C ARG A 66 -0.72 10.75 8.66
N THR A 67 -0.68 10.30 9.91
CA THR A 67 -0.73 11.15 11.12
C THR A 67 0.52 11.02 11.99
N SER A 68 1.48 10.19 11.58
CA SER A 68 2.79 10.13 12.24
C SER A 68 3.50 11.48 12.10
N PRO A 69 4.01 12.08 13.18
CA PRO A 69 4.77 13.34 13.13
C PRO A 69 6.16 13.20 12.51
N VAL A 70 6.66 11.96 12.38
CA VAL A 70 7.94 11.64 11.72
C VAL A 70 7.70 10.58 10.66
N LEU A 71 8.21 10.83 9.46
CA LEU A 71 8.21 9.88 8.36
C LEU A 71 9.57 9.20 8.29
N VAL A 72 9.56 7.88 8.26
CA VAL A 72 10.71 7.02 8.05
C VAL A 72 10.69 6.54 6.60
N SER A 73 11.84 6.61 5.93
CA SER A 73 12.00 6.17 4.56
C SER A 73 13.21 5.24 4.44
N LEU A 74 13.01 4.17 3.66
CA LEU A 74 14.04 3.27 3.16
C LEU A 74 13.67 2.98 1.72
N THR A 75 14.64 2.88 0.81
CA THR A 75 14.29 2.66 -0.59
C THR A 75 13.60 1.30 -0.75
N PRO A 76 12.61 1.15 -1.66
CA PRO A 76 11.95 -0.14 -1.88
C PRO A 76 12.94 -1.28 -2.21
N GLN A 77 14.04 -0.95 -2.90
CA GLN A 77 15.09 -1.90 -3.28
C GLN A 77 15.89 -2.41 -2.08
N GLU A 78 16.18 -1.55 -1.10
CA GLU A 78 16.79 -1.95 0.18
C GLU A 78 15.78 -2.71 1.04
N ALA A 79 14.54 -2.21 1.11
CA ALA A 79 13.47 -2.81 1.91
C ALA A 79 13.12 -4.26 1.48
N ASP A 80 13.15 -4.57 0.18
CA ASP A 80 12.92 -5.93 -0.30
C ASP A 80 14.05 -6.91 0.10
N LYS A 81 15.27 -6.42 0.33
CA LYS A 81 16.43 -7.22 0.74
C LYS A 81 16.48 -7.48 2.24
N LEU A 82 15.61 -6.84 3.03
CA LEU A 82 15.60 -7.00 4.48
C LEU A 82 15.43 -8.47 4.87
N PRO A 83 16.22 -9.04 5.78
CA PRO A 83 16.07 -10.43 6.20
C PRO A 83 14.76 -10.67 6.99
N GLN A 84 14.26 -9.63 7.66
CA GLN A 84 12.98 -9.58 8.37
C GLN A 84 12.52 -8.13 8.50
N THR A 85 11.33 -7.89 9.05
CA THR A 85 10.83 -6.54 9.33
C THR A 85 11.85 -5.75 10.14
N MET A 86 12.17 -4.55 9.66
CA MET A 86 13.01 -3.60 10.39
C MET A 86 12.11 -2.78 11.31
N GLU A 87 12.40 -2.82 12.60
CA GLU A 87 11.71 -2.03 13.62
C GLU A 87 12.51 -0.78 13.92
N VAL A 88 11.88 0.38 13.86
CA VAL A 88 12.49 1.69 14.08
C VAL A 88 11.75 2.37 15.21
N GLY A 89 12.26 2.21 16.42
CA GLY A 89 11.77 2.93 17.61
C GLY A 89 12.29 4.36 17.61
N MET A 90 11.40 5.31 17.81
CA MET A 90 11.68 6.75 17.81
C MET A 90 11.08 7.37 19.07
N SER A 91 11.91 8.10 19.82
CA SER A 91 11.46 8.93 20.94
C SER A 91 11.67 10.39 20.54
N LEU A 92 10.56 11.06 20.19
CA LEU A 92 10.58 12.44 19.72
C LEU A 92 10.38 13.39 20.90
N GLN A 93 11.37 14.23 21.19
CA GLN A 93 11.31 15.19 22.27
C GLN A 93 10.70 16.53 21.81
N PRO A 94 10.11 17.32 22.73
CA PRO A 94 9.57 18.66 22.46
C PRO A 94 10.53 19.64 21.77
N VAL A 95 11.83 19.48 22.01
CA VAL A 95 12.89 20.39 21.52
C VAL A 95 13.36 20.01 20.11
N GLY A 96 12.74 19.00 19.48
CA GLY A 96 13.09 18.53 18.13
C GLY A 96 14.21 17.48 18.09
N THR A 97 14.84 17.20 19.23
CA THR A 97 15.75 16.06 19.39
C THR A 97 14.97 14.74 19.26
N MET A 98 15.57 13.76 18.61
CA MET A 98 14.98 12.44 18.41
C MET A 98 16.02 11.35 18.71
N ASP A 99 15.66 10.45 19.63
CA ASP A 99 16.43 9.24 19.91
C ASP A 99 15.87 8.09 19.05
N VAL A 100 16.75 7.45 18.26
CA VAL A 100 16.38 6.38 17.32
C VAL A 100 17.06 5.08 17.71
N GLN A 101 16.28 4.00 17.71
CA GLN A 101 16.73 2.63 17.86
C GLN A 101 16.20 1.79 16.69
N ILE A 102 17.09 1.23 15.88
CA ILE A 102 16.75 0.36 14.75
C ILE A 102 17.10 -1.08 15.12
N ARG A 103 16.16 -2.00 14.90
CA ARG A 103 16.37 -3.45 15.05
C ARG A 103 16.04 -4.18 13.76
N VAL A 104 16.98 -5.02 13.33
CA VAL A 104 16.78 -5.97 12.23
C VAL A 104 17.29 -7.33 12.69
N GLY A 105 16.39 -8.16 13.19
CA GLY A 105 16.74 -9.44 13.78
C GLY A 105 17.59 -9.32 15.02
N LYS A 106 18.85 -9.77 14.92
CA LYS A 106 19.81 -9.72 16.02
C LYS A 106 20.63 -8.42 16.02
N LYS A 107 20.57 -7.63 14.94
CA LYS A 107 21.31 -6.37 14.84
C LYS A 107 20.51 -5.24 15.46
N GLU A 108 21.20 -4.39 16.19
CA GLU A 108 20.62 -3.22 16.82
C GLU A 108 21.54 -2.01 16.61
N TYR A 109 20.95 -0.89 16.18
CA TYR A 109 21.64 0.37 15.94
C TYR A 109 20.96 1.47 16.76
N ARG A 110 21.73 2.38 17.35
CA ARG A 110 21.21 3.51 18.13
C ARG A 110 21.89 4.81 17.74
N LYS A 111 21.11 5.88 17.60
CA LYS A 111 21.64 7.21 17.32
C LYS A 111 20.68 8.29 17.79
N ARG A 112 21.24 9.37 18.35
CA ARG A 112 20.51 10.61 18.63
C ARG A 112 20.67 11.58 17.47
N PHE A 113 19.58 12.25 17.13
CA PHE A 113 19.56 13.35 16.16
C PHE A 113 19.06 14.62 16.82
N GLU A 114 19.77 15.72 16.62
CA GLU A 114 19.40 17.03 17.17
C GLU A 114 18.38 17.77 16.30
N LYS A 115 18.20 17.35 15.03
CA LYS A 115 17.26 17.95 14.09
C LYS A 115 16.87 17.00 12.97
N LEU A 116 15.74 17.30 12.33
CA LEU A 116 15.26 16.67 11.10
C LEU A 116 15.41 17.63 9.89
N PRO A 117 15.60 17.13 8.66
CA PRO A 117 15.73 15.71 8.30
C PRO A 117 17.06 15.12 8.77
N ALA A 118 17.09 13.79 8.92
CA ALA A 118 18.26 13.05 9.37
C ALA A 118 18.39 11.71 8.63
N VAL A 119 19.61 11.17 8.59
CA VAL A 119 19.89 9.85 8.00
C VAL A 119 20.69 8.97 8.93
N PHE A 120 20.38 7.67 8.91
CA PHE A 120 21.04 6.62 9.67
C PHE A 120 21.45 5.48 8.72
N PRO A 121 22.74 5.44 8.30
CA PRO A 121 23.28 4.30 7.57
C PRO A 121 23.28 3.04 8.44
N THR A 122 22.76 1.94 7.90
CA THR A 122 22.77 0.59 8.48
C THR A 122 23.30 -0.39 7.44
N ASP A 123 23.61 -1.63 7.84
CA ASP A 123 24.05 -2.67 6.89
C ASP A 123 22.96 -3.01 5.85
N GLU A 124 21.70 -2.75 6.19
CA GLU A 124 20.53 -3.05 5.38
C GLU A 124 20.16 -1.91 4.41
N GLY A 125 20.78 -0.75 4.55
CA GLY A 125 20.50 0.46 3.77
C GLY A 125 20.53 1.73 4.60
N THR A 126 20.22 2.86 3.97
CA THR A 126 20.19 4.16 4.66
C THR A 126 18.76 4.54 5.03
N VAL A 127 18.47 4.55 6.33
CA VAL A 127 17.16 4.98 6.85
C VAL A 127 17.14 6.50 6.96
N ALA A 128 16.19 7.15 6.31
CA ALA A 128 15.98 8.59 6.36
C ALA A 128 14.76 8.94 7.22
N PHE A 129 14.85 10.08 7.90
CA PHE A 129 13.83 10.59 8.82
C PHE A 129 13.45 12.01 8.42
N PHE A 130 12.15 12.29 8.35
CA PHE A 130 11.60 13.59 7.96
C PHE A 130 10.51 14.01 8.95
N ALA A 131 10.40 15.30 9.25
CA ALA A 131 9.24 15.81 9.96
C ALA A 131 8.01 15.76 9.03
N ASN A 132 6.89 15.27 9.54
CA ASN A 132 5.63 15.31 8.82
C ASN A 132 4.93 16.64 9.10
N ASN A 133 5.09 17.59 8.18
CA ASN A 133 4.46 18.91 8.26
C ASN A 133 3.10 18.96 7.55
N ASP A 134 2.45 17.81 7.31
CA ASP A 134 1.17 17.77 6.61
C ASP A 134 0.13 18.63 7.35
N THR A 135 -0.31 19.70 6.67
CA THR A 135 -1.18 20.78 7.16
C THR A 135 -2.60 20.32 7.49
N LEU A 136 -2.92 19.06 7.21
CA LEU A 136 -4.18 18.38 7.53
C LEU A 136 -4.18 17.74 8.93
N SER A 137 -3.03 17.70 9.60
CA SER A 137 -2.94 17.31 11.00
C SER A 137 -3.29 18.53 11.87
N PRO A 138 -4.36 18.51 12.70
CA PRO A 138 -4.62 19.60 13.66
C PRO A 138 -3.50 19.75 14.72
N ILE A 139 -2.54 18.82 14.72
CA ILE A 139 -1.34 18.85 15.53
C ILE A 139 -0.26 19.53 14.69
N ARG A 140 -0.20 20.86 14.75
CA ARG A 140 1.00 21.57 14.32
C ARG A 140 2.22 21.01 15.06
N PRO A 141 3.41 20.93 14.43
CA PRO A 141 4.66 20.67 15.13
C PRO A 141 4.93 21.64 16.29
N GLU A 142 4.23 22.78 16.34
CA GLU A 142 4.29 23.77 17.43
C GLU A 142 3.84 23.24 18.80
N SER A 143 3.50 21.96 18.97
CA SER A 143 3.12 21.42 20.27
C SER A 143 3.37 19.91 20.39
N VAL A 144 4.59 19.43 20.13
CA VAL A 144 5.07 18.27 20.89
C VAL A 144 5.27 18.76 22.33
N ILE A 145 4.19 18.92 23.10
CA ILE A 145 4.26 19.41 24.50
C ILE A 145 4.89 18.34 25.40
N LYS A 146 4.88 17.08 24.95
CA LYS A 146 5.38 15.90 25.65
C LYS A 146 6.11 14.99 24.68
N GLU A 147 7.13 14.31 25.20
CA GLU A 147 7.82 13.23 24.50
C GLU A 147 6.82 12.23 23.91
N ARG A 148 7.06 11.84 22.65
CA ARG A 148 6.23 10.86 21.94
C ARG A 148 7.05 9.63 21.56
N HIS A 149 6.50 8.46 21.83
CA HIS A 149 7.10 7.18 21.45
C HIS A 149 6.37 6.59 20.25
N ILE A 150 7.09 6.43 19.14
CA ILE A 150 6.56 5.93 17.88
C ILE A 150 7.44 4.79 17.41
N THR A 151 6.82 3.68 17.01
CA THR A 151 7.52 2.59 16.33
C THR A 151 7.10 2.56 14.87
N ALA A 152 8.07 2.70 13.96
CA ALA A 152 7.86 2.42 12.54
C ALA A 152 8.32 0.98 12.21
N TYR A 153 7.56 0.29 11.36
CA TYR A 153 7.89 -1.04 10.88
C TYR A 153 8.06 -1.00 9.37
N ILE A 154 9.29 -1.23 8.90
CA ILE A 154 9.61 -1.31 7.48
C ILE A 154 9.59 -2.78 7.07
N ASN A 155 8.64 -3.11 6.21
CA ASN A 155 8.41 -4.46 5.70
C ASN A 155 8.91 -4.57 4.26
N ARG A 156 9.08 -5.80 3.76
CA ARG A 156 9.37 -6.02 2.34
C ARG A 156 8.18 -5.58 1.48
N PRO A 157 8.36 -4.63 0.55
CA PRO A 157 7.28 -4.19 -0.32
C PRO A 157 6.57 -5.33 -1.05
N PHE A 158 7.30 -6.32 -1.56
CA PHE A 158 6.68 -7.47 -2.23
C PHE A 158 5.75 -8.27 -1.30
N ALA A 159 6.13 -8.46 -0.03
CA ALA A 159 5.31 -9.19 0.94
C ALA A 159 4.04 -8.41 1.30
N VAL A 160 4.13 -7.08 1.39
CA VAL A 160 2.98 -6.21 1.62
C VAL A 160 2.06 -6.19 0.41
N ALA A 161 2.59 -6.05 -0.80
CA ALA A 161 1.84 -6.12 -2.06
C ALA A 161 1.05 -7.42 -2.17
N LYS A 162 1.66 -8.56 -1.84
CA LYS A 162 0.96 -9.85 -1.80
C LYS A 162 -0.24 -9.82 -0.83
N LYS A 163 -0.06 -9.28 0.38
CA LYS A 163 -1.17 -9.15 1.34
C LYS A 163 -2.31 -8.29 0.80
N TYR A 164 -1.99 -7.17 0.15
CA TYR A 164 -3.01 -6.32 -0.45
C TYR A 164 -3.74 -7.01 -1.61
N ALA A 165 -3.02 -7.73 -2.48
CA ALA A 165 -3.62 -8.53 -3.53
C ALA A 165 -4.54 -9.63 -2.97
N ASP A 166 -4.13 -10.31 -1.89
CA ASP A 166 -4.93 -11.35 -1.22
C ASP A 166 -6.21 -10.77 -0.57
N PHE A 167 -6.19 -9.51 -0.13
CA PHE A 167 -7.35 -8.83 0.47
C PHE A 167 -8.20 -8.03 -0.52
N LEU A 168 -7.75 -7.90 -1.77
CA LEU A 168 -8.46 -7.22 -2.83
C LEU A 168 -9.44 -8.19 -3.50
N SER A 169 -10.71 -7.78 -3.58
CA SER A 169 -11.74 -8.51 -4.31
C SER A 169 -12.32 -7.62 -5.38
N ILE A 170 -12.26 -8.10 -6.62
CA ILE A 170 -12.83 -7.47 -7.81
C ILE A 170 -13.78 -8.45 -8.47
N ALA A 171 -15.07 -8.15 -8.51
CA ALA A 171 -16.07 -9.04 -9.10
C ALA A 171 -17.02 -8.26 -10.01
N PRO A 172 -17.41 -8.80 -11.19
CA PRO A 172 -18.48 -8.21 -12.00
C PRO A 172 -19.76 -8.07 -11.20
N THR A 173 -20.51 -6.99 -11.40
CA THR A 173 -21.83 -6.83 -10.77
C THR A 173 -22.86 -7.80 -11.38
N SER A 174 -22.65 -8.22 -12.63
CA SER A 174 -23.40 -9.30 -13.29
C SER A 174 -22.59 -9.88 -14.46
N LYS A 175 -23.00 -11.05 -14.98
CA LYS A 175 -22.37 -11.71 -16.14
C LYS A 175 -22.55 -10.97 -17.48
N ALA A 176 -23.42 -9.96 -17.51
CA ALA A 176 -23.81 -9.24 -18.73
C ALA A 176 -23.33 -7.77 -18.73
N THR A 177 -22.55 -7.36 -17.74
CA THR A 177 -22.17 -5.96 -17.53
C THR A 177 -20.66 -5.81 -17.42
N SER A 178 -20.12 -4.72 -17.98
CA SER A 178 -18.73 -4.31 -17.81
C SER A 178 -18.43 -3.60 -16.49
N VAL A 179 -19.42 -3.50 -15.59
CA VAL A 179 -19.29 -2.86 -14.29
C VAL A 179 -18.79 -3.87 -13.27
N VAL A 180 -17.75 -3.51 -12.53
CA VAL A 180 -17.15 -4.33 -11.46
C VAL A 180 -17.27 -3.65 -10.11
N THR A 181 -17.40 -4.46 -9.06
CA THR A 181 -17.28 -4.03 -7.67
C THR A 181 -15.87 -4.29 -7.19
N VAL A 182 -15.20 -3.25 -6.70
CA VAL A 182 -13.87 -3.32 -6.08
C VAL A 182 -14.01 -3.15 -4.58
N SER A 183 -13.42 -4.07 -3.81
CA SER A 183 -13.42 -4.02 -2.35
C SER A 183 -12.08 -4.47 -1.79
N LEU A 184 -11.67 -3.87 -0.67
CA LEU A 184 -10.41 -4.17 0.00
C LEU A 184 -10.63 -4.29 1.50
N LYS A 185 -10.26 -5.43 2.07
CA LYS A 185 -10.25 -5.60 3.52
C LYS A 185 -9.03 -4.90 4.12
N ASN A 186 -9.25 -3.88 4.97
CA ASN A 186 -8.17 -3.13 5.62
C ASN A 186 -8.51 -2.77 7.07
N SER A 187 -7.50 -2.62 7.93
CA SER A 187 -7.66 -2.14 9.30
C SER A 187 -7.88 -0.63 9.39
N ASN A 188 -7.56 0.12 8.33
CA ASN A 188 -7.76 1.55 8.25
C ASN A 188 -8.54 1.90 6.97
N THR A 189 -9.72 2.51 7.13
CA THR A 189 -10.61 2.87 6.02
C THR A 189 -9.95 3.83 5.03
N GLN A 190 -9.23 4.85 5.52
CA GLN A 190 -8.53 5.80 4.66
C GLN A 190 -7.41 5.12 3.87
N ARG A 191 -6.64 4.24 4.53
CA ARG A 191 -5.59 3.44 3.86
C ARG A 191 -6.17 2.54 2.77
N GLY A 192 -7.33 1.94 3.03
CA GLY A 192 -8.01 1.11 2.05
C GLY A 192 -8.47 1.93 0.83
N LYS A 193 -9.07 3.10 1.09
CA LYS A 193 -9.48 4.03 0.04
C LYS A 193 -8.29 4.50 -0.80
N ASP A 194 -7.23 4.99 -0.15
CA ASP A 194 -6.02 5.48 -0.82
C ASP A 194 -5.38 4.41 -1.72
N TYR A 195 -5.37 3.15 -1.25
CA TYR A 195 -4.89 2.04 -2.07
C TYR A 195 -5.75 1.83 -3.31
N ILE A 196 -7.09 1.78 -3.18
CA ILE A 196 -7.99 1.59 -4.32
C ILE A 196 -7.88 2.76 -5.30
N ASP A 197 -7.88 4.00 -4.80
CA ASP A 197 -7.77 5.21 -5.61
C ASP A 197 -6.45 5.19 -6.41
N LYS A 198 -5.32 4.87 -5.76
CA LYS A 198 -4.02 4.77 -6.44
C LYS A 198 -3.95 3.57 -7.39
N LEU A 199 -4.56 2.43 -7.06
CA LEU A 199 -4.61 1.27 -7.93
C LEU A 199 -5.28 1.62 -9.26
N LEU A 200 -6.41 2.33 -9.21
CA LEU A 200 -7.12 2.78 -10.39
C LEU A 200 -6.36 3.88 -11.14
N GLU A 201 -5.70 4.80 -10.43
CA GLU A 201 -4.85 5.83 -11.04
C GLU A 201 -3.69 5.22 -11.84
N MET A 202 -3.03 4.19 -11.32
CA MET A 202 -1.87 3.55 -11.97
C MET A 202 -2.25 2.60 -13.10
N TYR A 203 -3.50 2.14 -13.13
CA TYR A 203 -4.04 1.30 -14.20
C TYR A 203 -4.46 2.11 -15.44
N ASN A 204 -4.96 3.34 -15.23
CA ASN A 204 -5.39 4.26 -16.30
C ASN A 204 -4.21 4.97 -16.97
#